data_AF-A0ABD1AME2-F1
#
_entry.id   AF-A0ABD1AME2-F1
#
_cell.length_a   1.000
_cell.length_b   1.000
_cell.length_c   1.000
_cell.angle_alpha   90.00
_cell.angle_beta   90.00
_cell.angle_gamma   90.00
#
_symmetry.space_group_name_H-M   'P 1'
#
loop_
_entity.id
_entity.type
_entity.pdbx_description
1 polymer ?
#
loop_
_entity_poly.entity_id
_entity_poly.type
_entity_poly.pdbx_seq_one_letter_code
_entity_poly.pdbx_strand_id
1 'polypeptide(L)' 'MIGSLLYLTASRPDICLVVGVCARYQAKPKMSHLLAVKRIIKYVNGTINLGIYYTNDTSKDLMGYCDADWAGSLDFSL' A
#
# COMPACT_ATOMS: atom_id res chain seq x y z
N MET A 1 -11.81 -9.81 1.53
CA MET A 1 -10.81 -9.05 0.75
C MET A 1 -10.07 -8.02 1.60
N ILE A 2 -10.76 -7.07 2.25
CA ILE A 2 -10.11 -6.08 3.14
C ILE A 2 -9.37 -6.75 4.31
N GLY A 3 -9.94 -7.78 4.95
CA GLY A 3 -9.29 -8.48 6.06
C GLY A 3 -7.92 -9.09 5.70
N SER A 4 -7.78 -9.65 4.50
CA SER A 4 -6.50 -10.18 4.02
C SER A 4 -5.48 -9.07 3.75
N LEU A 5 -5.94 -7.90 3.28
CA LEU A 5 -5.10 -6.73 3.08
C LEU A 5 -4.66 -6.11 4.42
N LEU A 6 -5.54 -6.10 5.42
CA LEU A 6 -5.21 -5.68 6.80
C LEU A 6 -4.17 -6.60 7.45
N TYR A 7 -4.15 -7.88 7.10
CA TYR A 7 -3.07 -8.77 7.54
C TYR A 7 -1.72 -8.40 6.90
N LEU A 8 -1.72 -8.09 5.60
CA LEU A 8 -0.53 -7.66 4.87
C LEU A 8 0.08 -6.37 5.39
N THR A 9 -0.68 -5.45 6.00
CA THR A 9 -0.13 -4.20 6.55
C THR A 9 0.92 -4.43 7.64
N ALA A 10 0.93 -5.60 8.28
CA ALA A 10 1.91 -5.96 9.29
C ALA A 10 3.33 -6.17 8.71
N SER A 11 3.43 -6.76 7.52
CA SER A 11 4.71 -6.96 6.82
C SER A 11 5.01 -5.85 5.80
N ARG A 12 3.97 -5.12 5.40
CA ARG A 12 4.00 -4.09 4.36
C ARG A 12 3.33 -2.80 4.83
N PRO A 13 4.02 -1.98 5.65
CA PRO A 13 3.45 -0.75 6.19
C PRO A 13 3.18 0.31 5.10
N ASP A 14 3.82 0.21 3.94
CA ASP A 14 3.63 1.02 2.73
C ASP A 14 2.16 1.09 2.29
N ILE A 15 1.41 -0.02 2.37
CA ILE A 15 0.00 -0.06 1.95
C ILE A 15 -1.00 0.27 3.08
N CYS A 16 -0.53 0.47 4.31
CA CYS A 16 -1.38 0.54 5.50
C CYS A 16 -2.42 1.66 5.42
N LEU A 17 -1.99 2.85 4.99
CA LEU A 17 -2.87 4.01 4.88
C LEU A 17 -4.02 3.76 3.89
N VAL A 18 -3.70 3.29 2.68
CA VAL A 18 -4.67 3.09 1.60
C VAL A 18 -5.65 1.97 1.97
N VAL A 19 -5.16 0.88 2.56
CA VAL A 19 -6.01 -0.22 3.05
C VAL A 19 -6.95 0.26 4.17
N GLY A 20 -6.45 1.07 5.10
CA GLY A 20 -7.25 1.67 6.17
C GLY A 20 -8.38 2.58 5.65
N VAL A 21 -8.12 3.34 4.59
CA VAL A 21 -9.16 4.13 3.90
C VAL A 21 -10.22 3.20 3.28
N CYS A 22 -9.81 2.17 2.53
CA CYS A 22 -10.75 1.23 1.92
C CYS A 22 -11.60 0.46 2.94
N ALA A 23 -11.04 0.15 4.12
CA ALA A 23 -11.75 -0.54 5.19
C ALA A 23 -12.97 0.26 5.70
N ARG A 24 -12.87 1.60 5.75
CA ARG A 24 -13.97 2.48 6.19
C ARG A 24 -15.22 2.38 5.29
N TYR A 25 -15.01 2.10 4.01
CA TYR A 25 -16.11 1.99 3.03
C TYR A 25 -16.50 0.53 2.74
N GLN A 26 -15.99 -0.44 3.50
CA GLN A 26 -16.28 -1.87 3.28
C GLN A 26 -17.78 -2.20 3.46
N ALA A 27 -18.48 -1.50 4.36
CA ALA A 27 -19.90 -1.75 4.61
C ALA A 27 -20.79 -1.38 3.40
N LYS A 28 -20.38 -0.38 2.59
CA LYS A 28 -21.10 0.04 1.38
C LYS A 28 -20.10 0.53 0.32
N PRO A 29 -19.41 -0.40 -0.38
CA PRO A 29 -18.37 -0.03 -1.32
C PRO A 29 -18.96 0.61 -2.58
N LYS A 30 -18.40 1.76 -2.99
CA LYS A 30 -18.64 2.37 -4.31
C LYS A 30 -17.68 1.74 -5.32
N MET A 31 -17.98 1.84 -6.62
CA MET A 31 -17.09 1.36 -7.69
C MET A 31 -15.68 1.95 -7.60
N SER A 32 -15.54 3.21 -7.19
CA SER A 32 -14.25 3.86 -6.96
C SER A 32 -13.40 3.13 -5.91
N HIS A 33 -14.00 2.70 -4.79
CA HIS A 33 -13.32 1.95 -3.74
C HIS A 33 -12.87 0.56 -4.22
N LEU A 34 -13.69 -0.12 -5.03
CA LEU A 34 -13.30 -1.41 -5.62
C LEU A 34 -12.12 -1.27 -6.59
N LEU A 35 -12.10 -0.19 -7.36
CA LEU A 35 -10.98 0.14 -8.26
C LEU A 35 -9.70 0.43 -7.48
N ALA A 36 -9.80 1.15 -6.36
CA ALA A 36 -8.67 1.38 -5.46
C ALA A 36 -8.14 0.06 -4.89
N VAL A 37 -9.01 -0.82 -4.38
CA VAL A 37 -8.56 -2.13 -3.86
C VAL A 37 -7.91 -2.99 -4.95
N LYS A 38 -8.43 -2.96 -6.18
CA LYS A 38 -7.81 -3.67 -7.31
C LYS A 38 -6.40 -3.14 -7.62
N ARG A 39 -6.16 -1.83 -7.49
CA ARG A 39 -4.83 -1.23 -7.63
C ARG A 39 -3.89 -1.69 -6.52
N ILE A 40 -4.35 -1.72 -5.27
CA ILE A 40 -3.56 -2.23 -4.13
C ILE A 40 -3.13 -3.68 -4.39
N ILE A 41 -4.06 -4.55 -4.81
CA ILE A 41 -3.74 -5.95 -5.10
C ILE A 41 -2.70 -6.05 -6.24
N LYS A 42 -2.84 -5.25 -7.29
CA LYS A 42 -1.88 -5.21 -8.39
C LYS A 42 -0.49 -4.74 -7.92
N TYR A 43 -0.44 -3.72 -7.06
CA TYR A 43 0.80 -3.22 -6.47
C TYR A 43 1.49 -4.28 -5.62
N VAL A 44 0.75 -4.95 -4.72
CA VAL A 44 1.29 -6.04 -3.88
C VAL A 44 1.84 -7.17 -4.73
N ASN A 45 1.14 -7.54 -5.81
CA ASN A 45 1.60 -8.59 -6.72
C ASN A 45 2.87 -8.18 -7.49
N GLY A 46 2.95 -6.92 -7.93
CA GLY A 46 4.11 -6.40 -8.68
C GLY A 46 5.35 -6.17 -7.83
N THR A 47 5.17 -6.02 -6.51
CA THR A 47 6.24 -5.70 -5.56
C THR A 47 6.52 -6.85 -4.59
N ILE A 48 6.10 -8.08 -4.91
CA ILE A 48 6.29 -9.25 -4.02
C ILE A 48 7.76 -9.56 -3.74
N ASN A 49 8.64 -9.24 -4.69
CA ASN A 49 10.09 -9.44 -4.58
C ASN A 49 10.82 -8.18 -4.07
N LEU A 50 10.08 -7.10 -3.81
CA LEU A 50 10.62 -5.84 -3.29
C LEU A 50 10.30 -5.78 -1.79
N GLY A 51 11.31 -5.50 -0.99
CA GLY A 51 11.19 -5.43 0.46
C GLY A 51 12.25 -4.54 1.07
N ILE A 52 12.01 -4.12 2.30
CA ILE A 52 12.97 -3.31 3.05
C ILE A 52 14.05 -4.25 3.59
N TYR A 53 15.27 -4.14 3.07
CA TYR A 53 16.41 -4.93 3.49
C TYR A 53 17.37 -4.04 4.30
N TYR A 54 17.51 -4.34 5.59
CA TYR A 54 18.47 -3.68 6.46
C TYR A 54 19.74 -4.54 6.51
N THR A 55 20.79 -4.12 5.80
CA THR A 55 22.14 -4.68 5.96
C THR A 55 22.88 -3.92 7.05
N ASN A 56 23.66 -4.64 7.85
CA ASN A 56 24.58 -4.04 8.82
C ASN A 56 25.91 -3.75 8.13
N ASP A 57 25.86 -3.02 7.02
CA ASP A 57 27.05 -2.69 6.23
C ASP A 57 27.78 -1.50 6.88
N THR A 58 29.11 -1.56 6.92
CA THR A 58 29.95 -0.53 7.57
C THR A 58 30.16 0.71 6.68
N SER A 59 29.67 0.68 5.45
CA SER A 59 29.62 1.81 4.52
C SER A 59 28.47 2.76 4.89
N LYS A 60 28.78 4.06 5.02
CA LYS A 60 27.83 5.11 5.45
C LYS A 60 26.86 5.58 4.34
N ASP A 61 26.78 4.85 3.23
CA ASP A 61 26.01 5.27 2.06
C ASP A 61 24.55 4.80 2.20
N LEU A 62 23.72 5.66 2.80
CA LEU A 62 22.28 5.44 2.89
C LEU A 62 21.62 5.76 1.55
N MET A 63 21.31 4.74 0.75
CA MET A 63 20.48 4.89 -0.46
C MET A 63 19.00 4.68 -0.13
N GLY A 64 18.22 5.76 -0.19
CA GLY A 64 16.77 5.72 -0.05
C GLY A 64 16.09 5.67 -1.43
N TYR A 65 15.25 4.67 -1.65
CA TYR A 65 14.35 4.61 -2.80
C TYR A 65 12.95 5.05 -2.35
N CYS A 66 12.37 6.04 -3.03
CA CYS A 66 11.00 6.48 -2.78
C CYS A 66 10.08 5.86 -3.82
N ASP A 67 9.06 5.14 -3.37
CA ASP A 67 8.01 4.66 -4.26
C ASP A 67 7.16 5.86 -4.71
N ALA A 68 7.16 6.11 -6.02
CA ALA A 68 6.24 7.07 -6.63
C ALA A 68 4.86 6.44 -6.74
N ASP A 69 4.16 6.29 -5.62
CA ASP A 69 2.76 5.91 -5.64
C ASP A 69 1.88 7.17 -5.82
N TRP A 70 1.01 7.12 -6.82
CA TRP A 70 -0.03 8.14 -7.04
C TRP A 70 -1.12 8.11 -5.94
N ALA A 71 -0.78 7.70 -4.72
CA ALA A 71 -1.71 7.49 -3.62
C ALA A 71 -2.19 8.80 -2.97
N GLY A 72 -1.54 9.93 -3.29
CA GLY A 72 -1.87 11.26 -2.74
C GLY A 72 -2.78 12.15 -3.58
N SER A 73 -3.04 11.85 -4.86
CA SER A 73 -3.80 12.74 -5.74
C SER A 73 -5.06 12.07 -6.30
N LEU A 74 -6.10 12.06 -5.48
CA LEU A 74 -7.47 12.32 -5.89
C LEU A 74 -8.28 12.48 -4.62
N ASP A 75 -8.52 13.73 -4.28
CA ASP A 75 -9.62 14.17 -3.44
C ASP A 75 -10.84 13.26 -3.66
N PHE A 76 -11.14 12.41 -2.67
CA PHE A 76 -12.47 11.85 -2.52
C PHE A 76 -13.37 12.93 -1.91
N SER A 77 -13.51 14.06 -2.61
CA SER A 77 -14.65 14.95 -2.42
C SER A 77 -15.83 14.35 -3.19
N LEU A 78 -16.92 14.04 -2.44
CA LEU A 78 -18.26 13.53 -2.80
C LEU A 78 -18.55 12.01 -2.60
#